data_AF-A0A953PIF7-F1
#
_entry.id   AF-A0A953PIF7-F1
#
_cell.length_a   1.000
_cell.length_b   1.000
_cell.length_c   1.000
_cell.angle_alpha   90.00
_cell.angle_beta   90.00
_cell.angle_gamma   90.00
#
_symmetry.space_group_name_H-M   'P 1'
#
loop_
_entity.id
_entity.type
_entity.pdbx_description
1 polymer ?
#
loop_
_entity_poly.entity_id
_entity_poly.type
_entity_poly.pdbx_seq_one_letter_code
_entity_poly.pdbx_strand_id
1 'polypeptide(L)'
;MAAAIHPPLGTLNKLKTLTCLAGKQGTDPLLDEIQREVESTSVLDTMKSYISALHGKLDNNARPFKQLAALFAAGITPARVEGHHDGVALGIRTGDEPGLLASYGNFMGMFWSTAIGPVSPWVGKSFGTTDPETIRRYSGGFEHGETPTYIGINHFNRLEESVMNRLSLSALTFWMGLKEVTPEEKELYGHDRDGGLFLARKAHSVYSGTDREVFTLNYRWSNLSNLPPFRYLIDELVEIADGVYLGQLLLATQHLLSHYDPSRPPDEYRYQHFGYFLLMDDSWAAETRRVFSHIEPGRITSTPRPSGPIAVPSAGRAVSPSTSKYTTLTLADPLDGNCNDVLFQEIRAELSHYPTILDLLKFYSTELMEHYDNSSPYFLKLRELFNRGQGPEQVRGYLRGALVSFHAEGFYKLFDLNTLDVAWKVGRLFTPWTGKTFEDIAADRLAELTDGFEKGTVPTFWGSNTVSLRTVKQKFVGQLMNLAGMWSEPVPKEESLKYGYDRKSFFFIAHQARSINDENRGKKVFQFNYRWPGLRTFPPDNYCIDELVMLADGLYLGQLIYSTEMFAKYDPARDPSAYSYRVFGYFLLMDEDWQKRRLEIGFDPYDV
;
A
#
# COMPACT_ATOMS: atom_id res chain seq x y z
N MET A 1 -36.34 9.78 31.51
CA MET A 1 -36.20 8.37 31.89
C MET A 1 -36.33 7.54 30.63
N ALA A 2 -35.25 6.91 30.16
CA ALA A 2 -35.32 5.97 29.05
C ALA A 2 -35.76 4.60 29.59
N ALA A 3 -36.77 3.98 28.99
CA ALA A 3 -37.18 2.64 29.36
C ALA A 3 -36.18 1.62 28.79
N ALA A 4 -35.56 0.82 29.65
CA ALA A 4 -34.73 -0.29 29.22
C ALA A 4 -35.62 -1.38 28.60
N ILE A 5 -35.55 -1.53 27.28
CA ILE A 5 -36.22 -2.63 26.57
C ILE A 5 -35.40 -3.90 26.83
N HIS A 6 -35.87 -4.74 27.75
CA HIS A 6 -35.27 -6.05 27.96
C HIS A 6 -35.57 -6.96 26.75
N PRO A 7 -34.55 -7.55 26.09
CA PRO A 7 -34.79 -8.50 25.01
C PRO A 7 -35.47 -9.78 25.55
N PRO A 8 -36.32 -10.45 24.74
CA PRO A 8 -37.07 -11.62 25.20
C PRO A 8 -36.14 -12.78 25.54
N LEU A 9 -36.51 -13.57 26.57
CA LEU A 9 -35.65 -14.58 27.23
C LEU A 9 -34.92 -15.54 26.28
N GLY A 10 -35.53 -15.96 25.18
CA GLY A 10 -34.87 -16.85 24.20
C GLY A 10 -33.63 -16.23 23.56
N THR A 11 -33.61 -14.91 23.37
CA THR A 11 -32.48 -14.15 22.83
C THR A 11 -31.29 -14.19 23.78
N LEU A 12 -31.52 -14.04 25.10
CA LEU A 12 -30.44 -14.03 26.10
C LEU A 12 -29.62 -15.33 26.11
N ASN A 13 -30.29 -16.47 25.89
CA ASN A 13 -29.61 -17.77 25.84
C ASN A 13 -28.74 -17.89 24.58
N LYS A 14 -29.22 -17.45 23.41
CA LYS A 14 -28.42 -17.45 22.16
C LYS A 14 -27.12 -16.66 22.33
N LEU A 15 -27.20 -15.45 22.91
CA LEU A 15 -26.05 -14.56 23.12
C LEU A 15 -24.95 -15.16 24.04
N LYS A 16 -25.27 -16.16 24.87
CA LYS A 16 -24.36 -16.79 25.85
C LYS A 16 -23.99 -18.24 25.52
N THR A 17 -24.29 -18.74 24.32
CA THR A 17 -24.10 -20.16 23.97
C THR A 17 -23.11 -20.33 22.82
N LEU A 18 -21.97 -20.98 23.08
CA LEU A 18 -21.09 -21.53 22.04
C LEU A 18 -21.57 -22.93 21.65
N THR A 19 -22.36 -23.02 20.57
CA THR A 19 -22.94 -24.30 20.11
C THR A 19 -21.87 -25.34 19.77
N CYS A 20 -20.69 -24.90 19.33
CA CYS A 20 -19.55 -25.78 19.04
C CYS A 20 -18.94 -26.48 20.28
N LEU A 21 -19.25 -26.01 21.50
CA LEU A 21 -18.76 -26.58 22.77
C LEU A 21 -19.77 -27.51 23.46
N ALA A 22 -20.95 -27.72 22.87
CA ALA A 22 -21.96 -28.63 23.41
C ALA A 22 -21.39 -30.04 23.61
N GLY A 23 -21.38 -30.51 24.86
CA GLY A 23 -20.83 -31.82 25.24
C GLY A 23 -19.30 -31.91 25.31
N LYS A 24 -18.56 -30.80 25.20
CA LYS A 24 -17.07 -30.76 25.25
C LYS A 24 -16.49 -30.29 26.58
N GLN A 25 -17.33 -30.06 27.60
CA GLN A 25 -16.87 -29.60 28.92
C GLN A 25 -15.88 -30.60 29.55
N GLY A 26 -14.76 -30.12 30.08
CA GLY A 26 -13.70 -30.93 30.68
C GLY A 26 -12.77 -31.63 29.67
N THR A 27 -12.93 -31.40 28.36
CA THR A 27 -12.03 -32.00 27.33
C THR A 27 -10.76 -31.17 27.09
N ASP A 28 -10.84 -29.85 27.22
CA ASP A 28 -9.71 -28.92 27.13
C ASP A 28 -9.94 -27.78 28.16
N PRO A 29 -9.01 -27.57 29.12
CA PRO A 29 -9.11 -26.48 30.09
C PRO A 29 -9.26 -25.08 29.48
N LEU A 30 -8.80 -24.89 28.24
CA LEU A 30 -8.91 -23.63 27.50
C LEU A 30 -10.32 -23.41 26.96
N LEU A 31 -10.99 -24.47 26.49
CA LEU A 31 -12.41 -24.41 26.10
C LEU A 31 -13.32 -24.17 27.31
N ASP A 32 -13.01 -24.80 28.45
CA ASP A 32 -13.71 -24.56 29.72
C ASP A 32 -13.54 -23.11 30.22
N GLU A 33 -12.41 -22.46 29.94
CA GLU A 33 -12.16 -21.04 30.25
C GLU A 33 -13.01 -20.13 29.36
N ILE A 34 -12.97 -20.34 28.04
CA ILE A 34 -13.76 -19.59 27.05
C ILE A 34 -15.26 -19.70 27.35
N GLN A 35 -15.74 -20.90 27.69
CA GLN A 35 -17.14 -21.12 28.06
C GLN A 35 -17.56 -20.29 29.28
N ARG A 36 -16.73 -20.22 30.33
CA ARG A 36 -17.00 -19.38 31.51
C ARG A 36 -16.99 -17.87 31.19
N GLU A 37 -16.08 -17.42 30.32
CA GLU A 37 -16.02 -16.02 29.87
C GLU A 37 -17.31 -15.62 29.15
N VAL A 38 -17.77 -16.44 28.20
CA VAL A 38 -19.03 -16.23 27.45
C VAL A 38 -20.27 -16.29 28.34
N GLU A 39 -20.35 -17.28 29.25
CA GLU A 39 -21.44 -17.38 30.22
C GLU A 39 -21.53 -16.15 31.13
N SER A 40 -20.39 -15.56 31.52
CA SER A 40 -20.35 -14.34 32.33
C SER A 40 -20.78 -13.09 31.56
N THR A 41 -20.52 -13.03 30.24
CA THR A 41 -20.78 -11.86 29.38
C THR A 41 -21.71 -12.20 28.21
N SER A 42 -21.22 -12.20 26.98
CA SER A 42 -21.84 -12.75 25.77
C SER A 42 -20.73 -13.19 24.81
N VAL A 43 -21.07 -13.92 23.74
CA VAL A 43 -20.11 -14.33 22.70
C VAL A 43 -19.38 -13.10 22.14
N LEU A 44 -20.11 -12.06 21.75
CA LEU A 44 -19.51 -10.88 21.13
C LEU A 44 -18.74 -10.00 22.14
N ASP A 45 -19.21 -9.85 23.39
CA ASP A 45 -18.44 -9.14 24.42
C ASP A 45 -17.11 -9.86 24.75
N THR A 46 -17.11 -11.20 24.77
CA THR A 46 -15.87 -12.00 24.93
C THR A 46 -14.91 -11.74 23.78
N MET A 47 -15.37 -11.79 22.52
CA MET A 47 -14.52 -11.49 21.35
C MET A 47 -14.01 -10.03 21.35
N LYS A 48 -14.81 -9.06 21.81
CA LYS A 48 -14.38 -7.67 22.01
C LYS A 48 -13.31 -7.53 23.10
N SER A 49 -13.39 -8.34 24.16
CA SER A 49 -12.34 -8.39 25.18
C SER A 49 -11.02 -8.91 24.61
N TYR A 50 -11.08 -9.89 23.68
CA TYR A 50 -9.89 -10.42 23.00
C TYR A 50 -9.26 -9.40 22.07
N ILE A 51 -10.05 -8.67 21.27
CA ILE A 51 -9.56 -7.53 20.46
C ILE A 51 -8.83 -6.51 21.36
N SER A 52 -9.45 -6.15 22.48
CA SER A 52 -8.90 -5.18 23.44
C SER A 52 -7.61 -5.69 24.09
N ALA A 53 -7.52 -6.99 24.37
CA ALA A 53 -6.34 -7.64 24.92
C ALA A 53 -5.20 -7.84 23.90
N LEU A 54 -5.48 -7.83 22.60
CA LEU A 54 -4.50 -7.91 21.52
C LEU A 54 -4.06 -6.53 20.98
N HIS A 55 -4.84 -5.47 21.21
CA HIS A 55 -4.56 -4.13 20.70
C HIS A 55 -3.15 -3.63 21.07
N GLY A 56 -2.38 -3.23 20.06
CA GLY A 56 -1.01 -2.72 20.22
C GLY A 56 0.06 -3.77 20.56
N LYS A 57 -0.25 -5.07 20.53
CA LYS A 57 0.70 -6.15 20.83
C LYS A 57 1.17 -6.86 19.56
N LEU A 58 2.46 -7.24 19.55
CA LEU A 58 3.11 -8.02 18.48
C LEU A 58 3.40 -9.47 18.91
N ASP A 59 2.80 -9.93 20.00
CA ASP A 59 3.00 -11.28 20.52
C ASP A 59 2.05 -12.30 19.85
N ASN A 60 2.56 -13.02 18.86
CA ASN A 60 1.83 -14.11 18.18
C ASN A 60 1.41 -15.25 19.15
N ASN A 61 2.00 -15.34 20.35
CA ASN A 61 1.72 -16.34 21.38
C ASN A 61 0.79 -15.86 22.51
N ALA A 62 0.20 -14.67 22.39
CA ALA A 62 -0.69 -14.07 23.38
C ALA A 62 -1.87 -15.00 23.74
N ARG A 63 -2.38 -14.91 24.98
CA ARG A 63 -3.46 -15.79 25.49
C ARG A 63 -4.72 -15.79 24.59
N PRO A 64 -5.24 -14.63 24.11
CA PRO A 64 -6.40 -14.63 23.20
C PRO A 64 -6.14 -15.37 21.89
N PHE A 65 -4.92 -15.29 21.34
CA PHE A 65 -4.56 -16.03 20.13
C PHE A 65 -4.54 -17.54 20.31
N LYS A 66 -4.33 -18.04 21.53
CA LYS A 66 -4.45 -19.46 21.88
C LYS A 66 -5.92 -19.85 22.09
N GLN A 67 -6.70 -18.99 22.76
CA GLN A 67 -8.14 -19.19 22.94
C GLN A 67 -8.88 -19.28 21.59
N LEU A 68 -8.58 -18.35 20.65
CA LEU A 68 -9.13 -18.37 19.30
C LEU A 68 -8.73 -19.62 18.50
N ALA A 69 -7.48 -20.10 18.64
CA ALA A 69 -7.04 -21.33 17.98
C ALA A 69 -7.78 -22.58 18.50
N ALA A 70 -7.96 -22.70 19.82
CA ALA A 70 -8.74 -23.79 20.40
C ALA A 70 -10.22 -23.71 20.01
N LEU A 71 -10.81 -22.51 20.01
CA LEU A 71 -12.19 -22.31 19.59
C LEU A 71 -12.38 -22.62 18.09
N PHE A 72 -11.42 -22.25 17.24
CA PHE A 72 -11.42 -22.63 15.82
C PHE A 72 -11.34 -24.15 15.67
N ALA A 73 -10.42 -24.82 16.38
CA ALA A 73 -10.32 -26.28 16.39
C ALA A 73 -11.61 -26.96 16.90
N ALA A 74 -12.32 -26.36 17.84
CA ALA A 74 -13.61 -26.87 18.34
C ALA A 74 -14.81 -26.53 17.45
N GLY A 75 -14.72 -25.52 16.57
CA GLY A 75 -15.81 -25.04 15.73
C GLY A 75 -16.40 -26.11 14.80
N ILE A 76 -17.68 -25.96 14.48
CA ILE A 76 -18.42 -26.85 13.55
C ILE A 76 -18.15 -26.38 12.13
N THR A 77 -17.92 -27.30 11.18
CA THR A 77 -17.74 -26.92 9.78
C THR A 77 -19.12 -26.70 9.13
N PRO A 78 -19.51 -25.46 8.77
CA PRO A 78 -20.85 -25.19 8.30
C PRO A 78 -21.11 -25.87 6.95
N ALA A 79 -22.32 -26.39 6.76
CA ALA A 79 -22.74 -26.99 5.50
C ALA A 79 -23.09 -25.94 4.43
N ARG A 80 -23.42 -24.71 4.86
CA ARG A 80 -23.95 -23.61 4.06
C ARG A 80 -23.66 -22.29 4.79
N VAL A 81 -23.18 -21.29 4.07
CA VAL A 81 -23.07 -19.90 4.53
C VAL A 81 -23.59 -19.04 3.38
N GLU A 82 -24.65 -18.26 3.62
CA GLU A 82 -25.38 -17.51 2.58
C GLU A 82 -25.88 -16.17 3.12
N GLY A 83 -25.95 -15.18 2.22
CA GLY A 83 -26.39 -13.82 2.57
C GLY A 83 -25.26 -12.96 3.13
N HIS A 84 -25.66 -11.79 3.64
CA HIS A 84 -24.75 -10.80 4.21
C HIS A 84 -24.37 -11.17 5.65
N HIS A 85 -23.11 -10.94 6.01
CA HIS A 85 -22.62 -11.14 7.37
C HIS A 85 -21.77 -9.93 7.79
N ASP A 86 -22.15 -9.30 8.89
CA ASP A 86 -21.33 -8.31 9.60
C ASP A 86 -20.00 -8.96 10.00
N GLY A 87 -18.89 -8.22 9.95
CA GLY A 87 -17.55 -8.74 10.17
C GLY A 87 -16.67 -7.84 11.03
N VAL A 88 -15.87 -8.46 11.89
CA VAL A 88 -14.86 -7.75 12.71
C VAL A 88 -13.55 -8.53 12.77
N ALA A 89 -12.43 -7.84 12.53
CA ALA A 89 -11.10 -8.43 12.67
C ALA A 89 -10.76 -8.58 14.17
N LEU A 90 -10.42 -9.79 14.60
CA LEU A 90 -10.15 -10.09 16.02
C LEU A 90 -8.70 -9.78 16.41
N GLY A 91 -7.77 -9.96 15.48
CA GLY A 91 -6.36 -9.61 15.66
C GLY A 91 -5.47 -10.24 14.58
N ILE A 92 -4.40 -9.54 14.21
CA ILE A 92 -3.45 -9.92 13.16
C ILE A 92 -2.13 -10.37 13.81
N ARG A 93 -1.54 -11.44 13.27
CA ARG A 93 -0.22 -11.98 13.60
C ARG A 93 0.80 -11.64 12.51
N THR A 94 2.08 -11.79 12.80
CA THR A 94 3.15 -11.61 11.81
C THR A 94 3.51 -12.87 11.01
N GLY A 95 2.76 -13.96 11.19
CA GLY A 95 3.04 -15.29 10.63
C GLY A 95 3.66 -16.24 11.66
N ASP A 96 3.69 -17.53 11.32
CA ASP A 96 4.17 -18.60 12.23
C ASP A 96 5.61 -19.07 11.89
N GLU A 97 6.24 -18.59 10.80
CA GLU A 97 7.60 -19.01 10.43
C GLU A 97 8.73 -18.21 11.09
N PRO A 98 9.79 -18.87 11.60
CA PRO A 98 11.04 -18.21 11.98
C PRO A 98 11.99 -18.04 10.79
N GLY A 99 12.47 -16.82 10.52
CA GLY A 99 13.55 -16.58 9.54
C GLY A 99 13.54 -15.20 8.89
N LEU A 100 14.38 -14.99 7.87
CA LEU A 100 14.47 -13.73 7.12
C LEU A 100 13.19 -13.38 6.34
N LEU A 101 12.40 -14.38 5.93
CA LEU A 101 11.08 -14.13 5.31
C LEU A 101 10.00 -13.73 6.33
N ALA A 102 10.22 -14.00 7.62
CA ALA A 102 9.37 -13.44 8.68
C ALA A 102 9.39 -11.90 8.63
N SER A 103 10.45 -11.26 8.13
CA SER A 103 10.49 -9.82 7.87
C SER A 103 9.40 -9.34 6.91
N TYR A 104 8.98 -10.16 5.94
CA TYR A 104 7.90 -9.82 5.01
C TYR A 104 6.51 -10.04 5.63
N GLY A 105 6.34 -11.11 6.42
CA GLY A 105 5.15 -11.31 7.25
C GLY A 105 4.98 -10.22 8.33
N ASN A 106 6.08 -9.83 8.97
CA ASN A 106 6.18 -8.68 9.88
C ASN A 106 5.84 -7.37 9.15
N PHE A 107 6.33 -7.16 7.92
CA PHE A 107 6.06 -5.94 7.14
C PHE A 107 4.58 -5.85 6.72
N MET A 108 4.01 -6.94 6.21
CA MET A 108 2.58 -6.98 5.87
C MET A 108 1.70 -6.86 7.12
N GLY A 109 2.04 -7.54 8.21
CA GLY A 109 1.36 -7.41 9.50
C GLY A 109 1.45 -6.00 10.07
N MET A 110 2.60 -5.34 9.95
CA MET A 110 2.80 -3.92 10.30
C MET A 110 1.97 -3.00 9.41
N PHE A 111 2.03 -3.17 8.08
CA PHE A 111 1.27 -2.36 7.13
C PHE A 111 -0.24 -2.46 7.40
N TRP A 112 -0.74 -3.68 7.62
CA TRP A 112 -2.13 -3.92 7.99
C TRP A 112 -2.50 -3.33 9.35
N SER A 113 -1.73 -3.58 10.41
CA SER A 113 -2.00 -3.02 11.75
C SER A 113 -1.74 -1.52 11.90
N THR A 114 -1.13 -0.88 10.89
CA THR A 114 -0.93 0.58 10.84
C THR A 114 -1.95 1.26 9.90
N ALA A 115 -2.41 0.59 8.84
CA ALA A 115 -3.48 1.07 7.96
C ALA A 115 -4.88 0.87 8.57
N ILE A 116 -5.07 -0.20 9.34
CA ILE A 116 -6.18 -0.37 10.25
C ILE A 116 -5.87 0.50 11.48
N GLY A 117 -6.64 1.55 11.69
CA GLY A 117 -6.56 2.36 12.92
C GLY A 117 -7.12 1.60 14.12
N PRO A 118 -7.66 2.27 15.16
CA PRO A 118 -8.40 1.58 16.23
C PRO A 118 -9.68 0.86 15.74
N VAL A 119 -10.03 0.99 14.46
CA VAL A 119 -11.21 0.42 13.81
C VAL A 119 -10.82 -0.14 12.43
N SER A 120 -11.30 -1.34 12.11
CA SER A 120 -11.15 -1.99 10.80
C SER A 120 -12.04 -1.34 9.75
N PRO A 121 -11.55 -1.00 8.55
CA PRO A 121 -12.39 -0.58 7.43
C PRO A 121 -13.11 -1.76 6.77
N TRP A 122 -12.63 -2.99 6.95
CA TRP A 122 -13.35 -4.21 6.58
C TRP A 122 -14.45 -4.49 7.61
N VAL A 123 -15.69 -4.68 7.13
CA VAL A 123 -16.90 -4.78 7.96
C VAL A 123 -17.77 -6.00 7.68
N GLY A 124 -17.37 -6.92 6.79
CA GLY A 124 -18.21 -8.08 6.47
C GLY A 124 -17.89 -8.82 5.18
N LYS A 125 -18.68 -9.86 4.91
CA LYS A 125 -18.67 -10.63 3.65
C LYS A 125 -20.11 -11.01 3.28
N SER A 126 -20.41 -11.06 1.98
CA SER A 126 -21.62 -11.71 1.46
C SER A 126 -21.29 -12.99 0.73
N PHE A 127 -22.22 -13.94 0.77
CA PHE A 127 -22.12 -15.24 0.11
C PHE A 127 -23.37 -15.46 -0.76
N GLY A 128 -23.18 -15.41 -2.08
CA GLY A 128 -24.21 -15.69 -3.07
C GLY A 128 -24.16 -17.12 -3.58
N THR A 129 -25.33 -17.73 -3.77
CA THR A 129 -25.43 -18.96 -4.57
C THR A 129 -25.05 -18.67 -6.02
N THR A 130 -24.46 -19.65 -6.69
CA THR A 130 -24.00 -19.50 -8.07
C THR A 130 -24.11 -20.82 -8.82
N ASP A 131 -24.19 -20.75 -10.15
CA ASP A 131 -24.42 -21.88 -11.01
C ASP A 131 -23.09 -22.61 -11.38
N PRO A 132 -23.15 -23.89 -11.81
CA PRO A 132 -21.95 -24.65 -12.18
C PRO A 132 -21.12 -24.08 -13.34
N GLU A 133 -21.70 -23.27 -14.23
CA GLU A 133 -20.97 -22.62 -15.32
C GLU A 133 -20.14 -21.44 -14.80
N THR A 134 -20.72 -20.61 -13.93
CA THR A 134 -20.01 -19.55 -13.21
C THR A 134 -18.88 -20.11 -12.34
N ILE A 135 -19.10 -21.24 -11.64
CA ILE A 135 -18.08 -21.96 -10.86
C ILE A 135 -16.92 -22.41 -11.77
N ARG A 136 -17.22 -23.09 -12.89
CA ARG A 136 -16.20 -23.49 -13.87
C ARG A 136 -15.44 -22.28 -14.44
N ARG A 137 -16.14 -21.19 -14.78
CA ARG A 137 -15.52 -19.96 -15.30
C ARG A 137 -14.50 -19.39 -14.32
N TYR A 138 -14.87 -19.21 -13.05
CA TYR A 138 -13.98 -18.61 -12.06
C TYR A 138 -12.85 -19.54 -11.60
N SER A 139 -13.06 -20.87 -11.58
CA SER A 139 -12.04 -21.87 -11.24
C SER A 139 -11.13 -22.28 -12.40
N GLY A 140 -11.29 -21.68 -13.59
CA GLY A 140 -10.55 -22.11 -14.79
C GLY A 140 -10.90 -23.53 -15.25
N GLY A 141 -12.07 -24.04 -14.87
CA GLY A 141 -12.57 -25.38 -15.18
C GLY A 141 -12.26 -26.44 -14.12
N PHE A 142 -11.48 -26.14 -13.08
CA PHE A 142 -11.09 -27.10 -12.04
C PHE A 142 -12.25 -27.52 -11.13
N GLU A 143 -13.15 -26.59 -10.78
CA GLU A 143 -14.32 -26.88 -9.97
C GLU A 143 -15.52 -27.17 -10.88
N HIS A 144 -16.11 -28.35 -10.74
CA HIS A 144 -17.24 -28.79 -11.58
C HIS A 144 -18.62 -28.51 -10.97
N GLY A 145 -18.69 -28.08 -9.71
CA GLY A 145 -19.93 -27.76 -8.99
C GLY A 145 -20.56 -28.96 -8.24
N GLU A 146 -19.79 -30.02 -7.98
CA GLU A 146 -20.25 -31.20 -7.24
C GLU A 146 -20.52 -30.91 -5.76
N THR A 147 -19.70 -30.06 -5.15
CA THR A 147 -19.91 -29.50 -3.81
C THR A 147 -20.64 -28.15 -3.92
N PRO A 148 -21.65 -27.87 -3.07
CA PRO A 148 -22.24 -26.53 -2.94
C PRO A 148 -21.14 -25.48 -2.79
N THR A 149 -21.07 -24.59 -3.77
CA THR A 149 -20.02 -23.58 -3.89
C THR A 149 -20.69 -22.22 -4.09
N TYR A 150 -20.13 -21.22 -3.43
CA TYR A 150 -20.65 -19.87 -3.31
C TYR A 150 -19.67 -18.90 -3.94
N ILE A 151 -20.19 -17.85 -4.57
CA ILE A 151 -19.38 -16.68 -4.89
C ILE A 151 -19.57 -15.68 -3.75
N GLY A 152 -18.47 -15.22 -3.17
CA GLY A 152 -18.51 -14.21 -2.12
C GLY A 152 -17.59 -13.04 -2.38
N ILE A 153 -17.80 -11.99 -1.60
CA ILE A 153 -17.10 -10.70 -1.70
C ILE A 153 -16.95 -10.09 -0.30
N ASN A 154 -15.97 -9.19 -0.11
CA ASN A 154 -15.74 -8.49 1.15
C ASN A 154 -16.31 -7.07 1.08
N HIS A 155 -16.86 -6.62 2.20
CA HIS A 155 -17.49 -5.32 2.36
C HIS A 155 -16.63 -4.39 3.22
N PHE A 156 -16.61 -3.10 2.87
CA PHE A 156 -15.79 -2.09 3.51
C PHE A 156 -16.53 -0.76 3.70
N ASN A 157 -16.26 -0.09 4.83
CA ASN A 157 -16.88 1.19 5.19
C ASN A 157 -15.91 2.37 5.13
N ARG A 158 -16.43 3.52 4.71
CA ARG A 158 -15.82 4.84 4.87
C ARG A 158 -15.88 5.24 6.34
N LEU A 159 -14.83 4.88 7.08
CA LEU A 159 -14.63 5.32 8.46
C LEU A 159 -14.43 6.84 8.54
N GLU A 160 -15.52 7.59 8.73
CA GLU A 160 -15.51 9.06 8.68
C GLU A 160 -14.83 9.74 9.88
N GLU A 161 -14.87 9.09 11.05
CA GLU A 161 -14.45 9.63 12.36
C GLU A 161 -12.99 10.10 12.44
N SER A 162 -12.14 9.65 11.51
CA SER A 162 -10.72 9.97 11.48
C SER A 162 -10.25 10.26 10.05
N VAL A 163 -9.49 11.34 9.90
CA VAL A 163 -8.82 11.67 8.62
C VAL A 163 -7.87 10.55 8.20
N MET A 164 -7.26 9.82 9.14
CA MET A 164 -6.40 8.68 8.84
C MET A 164 -7.18 7.50 8.24
N ASN A 165 -8.42 7.26 8.67
CA ASN A 165 -9.18 6.09 8.26
C ASN A 165 -9.80 6.27 6.86
N ARG A 166 -10.26 7.48 6.51
CA ARG A 166 -10.65 7.85 5.13
C ARG A 166 -9.49 7.67 4.14
N LEU A 167 -8.27 7.94 4.61
CA LEU A 167 -7.04 7.88 3.84
C LEU A 167 -6.52 6.46 3.67
N SER A 168 -6.52 5.63 4.72
CA SER A 168 -6.16 4.22 4.59
C SER A 168 -7.17 3.46 3.74
N LEU A 169 -8.49 3.74 3.86
CA LEU A 169 -9.48 3.14 2.98
C LEU A 169 -9.23 3.50 1.51
N SER A 170 -8.84 4.73 1.17
CA SER A 170 -8.57 5.09 -0.23
C SER A 170 -7.37 4.33 -0.81
N ALA A 171 -6.34 4.09 0.02
CA ALA A 171 -5.20 3.25 -0.35
C ALA A 171 -5.59 1.77 -0.52
N LEU A 172 -6.35 1.21 0.43
CA LEU A 172 -6.88 -0.16 0.39
C LEU A 172 -7.82 -0.35 -0.82
N THR A 173 -8.67 0.65 -1.08
CA THR A 173 -9.58 0.72 -2.23
C THR A 173 -8.82 0.55 -3.53
N PHE A 174 -7.79 1.37 -3.74
CA PHE A 174 -6.99 1.25 -4.94
C PHE A 174 -6.30 -0.11 -4.99
N TRP A 175 -5.50 -0.42 -3.97
CA TRP A 175 -4.59 -1.57 -3.96
C TRP A 175 -5.32 -2.90 -4.18
N MET A 176 -6.55 -3.02 -3.66
CA MET A 176 -7.38 -4.22 -3.73
C MET A 176 -8.45 -4.17 -4.83
N GLY A 177 -8.54 -3.08 -5.60
CA GLY A 177 -9.55 -2.88 -6.63
C GLY A 177 -10.99 -2.80 -6.10
N LEU A 178 -11.19 -2.23 -4.90
CA LEU A 178 -12.52 -2.11 -4.29
C LEU A 178 -13.39 -1.12 -5.09
N LYS A 179 -14.62 -1.53 -5.40
CA LYS A 179 -15.60 -0.74 -6.16
C LYS A 179 -16.57 -0.06 -5.20
N GLU A 180 -17.10 1.11 -5.57
CA GLU A 180 -18.21 1.72 -4.84
C GLU A 180 -19.49 0.94 -5.13
N VAL A 181 -20.25 0.65 -4.07
CA VAL A 181 -21.56 0.01 -4.21
C VAL A 181 -22.64 1.03 -4.56
N THR A 182 -23.80 0.59 -5.05
CA THR A 182 -24.86 1.53 -5.41
C THR A 182 -25.46 2.18 -4.15
N PRO A 183 -26.09 3.37 -4.25
CA PRO A 183 -26.78 3.98 -3.11
C PRO A 183 -27.85 3.08 -2.49
N GLU A 184 -28.52 2.25 -3.31
CA GLU A 184 -29.50 1.28 -2.86
C GLU A 184 -28.85 0.16 -2.05
N GLU A 185 -27.68 -0.33 -2.47
CA GLU A 185 -26.95 -1.40 -1.77
C GLU A 185 -26.32 -0.88 -0.48
N LYS A 186 -25.68 0.30 -0.49
CA LYS A 186 -25.22 0.96 0.75
C LYS A 186 -26.38 1.17 1.71
N GLU A 187 -27.53 1.65 1.21
CA GLU A 187 -28.70 1.83 2.04
C GLU A 187 -29.28 0.47 2.52
N LEU A 188 -29.05 -0.64 1.83
CA LEU A 188 -29.57 -1.96 2.20
C LEU A 188 -28.73 -2.66 3.28
N TYR A 189 -27.40 -2.64 3.14
CA TYR A 189 -26.47 -3.40 3.97
C TYR A 189 -25.56 -2.55 4.86
N GLY A 190 -25.33 -1.27 4.52
CA GLY A 190 -24.56 -0.34 5.34
C GLY A 190 -23.08 -0.19 4.93
N HIS A 191 -22.64 -0.85 3.86
CA HIS A 191 -21.25 -0.73 3.37
C HIS A 191 -21.08 0.25 2.21
N ASP A 192 -19.86 0.75 2.04
CA ASP A 192 -19.51 1.72 0.98
C ASP A 192 -18.84 1.08 -0.23
N ARG A 193 -18.11 -0.02 -0.03
CA ARG A 193 -17.27 -0.62 -1.06
C ARG A 193 -17.19 -2.14 -0.98
N ASP A 194 -16.98 -2.72 -2.15
CA ASP A 194 -16.94 -4.15 -2.41
C ASP A 194 -15.64 -4.57 -3.10
N GLY A 195 -15.04 -5.68 -2.68
CA GLY A 195 -13.93 -6.28 -3.42
C GLY A 195 -13.36 -7.55 -2.81
N GLY A 196 -12.33 -8.09 -3.47
CA GLY A 196 -11.79 -9.41 -3.14
C GLY A 196 -12.83 -10.50 -3.32
N LEU A 197 -13.14 -10.85 -4.57
CA LEU A 197 -14.04 -11.97 -4.84
C LEU A 197 -13.40 -13.28 -4.37
N PHE A 198 -14.20 -14.25 -3.97
CA PHE A 198 -13.73 -15.59 -3.62
C PHE A 198 -14.74 -16.65 -4.02
N LEU A 199 -14.25 -17.88 -4.25
CA LEU A 199 -15.09 -19.06 -4.29
C LEU A 199 -15.05 -19.71 -2.91
N ALA A 200 -16.21 -19.85 -2.26
CA ALA A 200 -16.33 -20.48 -0.96
C ALA A 200 -17.03 -21.84 -1.03
N ARG A 201 -16.49 -22.84 -0.33
CA ARG A 201 -17.07 -24.19 -0.26
C ARG A 201 -16.56 -24.96 0.96
N LYS A 202 -17.15 -26.13 1.21
CA LYS A 202 -16.60 -27.11 2.16
C LYS A 202 -15.38 -27.82 1.53
N ALA A 203 -14.26 -27.91 2.26
CA ALA A 203 -13.02 -28.58 1.83
C ALA A 203 -12.14 -28.95 3.04
N HIS A 204 -11.06 -29.70 2.84
CA HIS A 204 -10.00 -29.82 3.86
C HIS A 204 -9.22 -28.50 4.00
N SER A 205 -8.71 -28.26 5.21
CA SER A 205 -7.85 -27.10 5.50
C SER A 205 -6.57 -27.14 4.66
N VAL A 206 -6.12 -25.96 4.20
CA VAL A 206 -4.79 -25.77 3.58
C VAL A 206 -3.72 -25.41 4.62
N TYR A 207 -4.10 -25.20 5.89
CA TYR A 207 -3.16 -24.96 6.97
C TYR A 207 -2.58 -26.26 7.52
N SER A 208 -1.29 -26.48 7.30
CA SER A 208 -0.56 -27.70 7.70
C SER A 208 -0.66 -28.12 9.18
N GLY A 209 -1.14 -27.24 10.07
CA GLY A 209 -1.39 -27.56 11.48
C GLY A 209 -2.66 -28.39 11.73
N THR A 210 -3.49 -28.67 10.72
CA THR A 210 -4.69 -29.50 10.86
C THR A 210 -5.11 -30.14 9.53
N ASP A 211 -5.66 -31.35 9.59
CA ASP A 211 -6.26 -32.08 8.47
C ASP A 211 -7.78 -31.91 8.37
N ARG A 212 -8.38 -31.12 9.27
CA ARG A 212 -9.83 -31.00 9.40
C ARG A 212 -10.51 -30.47 8.13
N GLU A 213 -11.79 -30.79 8.02
CA GLU A 213 -12.67 -30.10 7.09
C GLU A 213 -13.01 -28.69 7.62
N VAL A 214 -13.09 -27.71 6.73
CA VAL A 214 -13.41 -26.29 6.97
C VAL A 214 -14.32 -25.77 5.85
N PHE A 215 -14.88 -24.58 6.02
CA PHE A 215 -15.49 -23.85 4.91
C PHE A 215 -14.46 -22.85 4.37
N THR A 216 -13.77 -23.23 3.30
CA THR A 216 -12.68 -22.45 2.69
C THR A 216 -13.24 -21.33 1.80
N LEU A 217 -12.58 -20.18 1.79
CA LEU A 217 -12.82 -19.02 0.94
C LEU A 217 -11.55 -18.79 0.11
N ASN A 218 -11.55 -19.25 -1.14
CA ASN A 218 -10.37 -19.19 -2.00
C ASN A 218 -10.42 -17.99 -2.94
N TYR A 219 -9.51 -17.05 -2.70
CA TYR A 219 -9.33 -15.80 -3.46
C TYR A 219 -8.33 -15.94 -4.62
N ARG A 220 -7.58 -17.05 -4.67
CA ARG A 220 -6.35 -17.14 -5.47
C ARG A 220 -6.60 -17.45 -6.94
N TRP A 221 -7.81 -17.90 -7.28
CA TRP A 221 -8.23 -18.22 -8.65
C TRP A 221 -7.96 -17.06 -9.62
N SER A 222 -7.22 -17.32 -10.69
CA SER A 222 -6.81 -16.30 -11.66
C SER A 222 -7.97 -15.51 -12.24
N ASN A 223 -9.09 -16.18 -12.53
CA ASN A 223 -10.23 -15.61 -13.22
C ASN A 223 -11.14 -14.77 -12.31
N LEU A 224 -10.87 -14.73 -10.99
CA LEU A 224 -11.47 -13.74 -10.08
C LEU A 224 -10.84 -12.35 -10.27
N SER A 225 -9.70 -12.24 -10.96
CA SER A 225 -8.97 -10.99 -11.22
C SER A 225 -8.60 -10.19 -9.96
N ASN A 226 -8.40 -10.90 -8.84
CA ASN A 226 -8.00 -10.30 -7.58
C ASN A 226 -6.58 -9.72 -7.64
N LEU A 227 -6.42 -8.51 -7.09
CA LEU A 227 -5.11 -7.90 -6.86
C LEU A 227 -4.50 -8.43 -5.54
N PRO A 228 -3.19 -8.22 -5.30
CA PRO A 228 -2.62 -8.37 -3.97
C PRO A 228 -3.35 -7.52 -2.91
N PRO A 229 -3.52 -8.01 -1.67
CA PRO A 229 -3.07 -9.30 -1.17
C PRO A 229 -4.05 -10.44 -1.46
N PHE A 230 -5.28 -10.15 -1.91
CA PHE A 230 -6.35 -11.15 -2.10
C PHE A 230 -5.88 -12.37 -2.92
N ARG A 231 -5.18 -12.20 -4.04
CA ARG A 231 -4.69 -13.35 -4.85
C ARG A 231 -3.71 -14.30 -4.15
N TYR A 232 -3.27 -13.99 -2.93
CA TYR A 232 -2.43 -14.84 -2.08
C TYR A 232 -3.17 -15.42 -0.86
N LEU A 233 -4.40 -15.00 -0.61
CA LEU A 233 -5.20 -15.38 0.55
C LEU A 233 -6.05 -16.63 0.30
N ILE A 234 -6.17 -17.45 1.34
CA ILE A 234 -7.29 -18.35 1.56
C ILE A 234 -7.76 -18.09 3.00
N ASP A 235 -9.03 -17.75 3.19
CA ASP A 235 -9.62 -17.76 4.53
C ASP A 235 -10.28 -19.12 4.78
N GLU A 236 -10.44 -19.50 6.04
CA GLU A 236 -11.16 -20.72 6.43
C GLU A 236 -12.11 -20.39 7.59
N LEU A 237 -13.36 -20.85 7.49
CA LEU A 237 -14.40 -20.61 8.50
C LEU A 237 -14.83 -21.89 9.22
N VAL A 238 -15.21 -21.69 10.49
CA VAL A 238 -15.99 -22.61 11.30
C VAL A 238 -17.09 -21.85 12.04
N GLU A 239 -18.22 -22.48 12.30
CA GLU A 239 -19.29 -21.95 13.13
C GLU A 239 -19.00 -22.24 14.62
N ILE A 240 -19.08 -21.21 15.46
CA ILE A 240 -18.77 -21.30 16.91
C ILE A 240 -20.01 -21.13 17.79
N ALA A 241 -21.01 -20.40 17.29
CA ALA A 241 -22.34 -20.21 17.83
C ALA A 241 -23.32 -20.11 16.65
N ASP A 242 -24.61 -20.39 16.87
CA ASP A 242 -25.66 -20.31 15.84
C ASP A 242 -25.65 -18.94 15.13
N GLY A 243 -25.21 -18.90 13.87
CA GLY A 243 -25.08 -17.65 13.09
C GLY A 243 -23.83 -16.81 13.40
N VAL A 244 -22.82 -17.36 14.08
CA VAL A 244 -21.50 -16.73 14.34
C VAL A 244 -20.37 -17.63 13.87
N TYR A 245 -19.59 -17.14 12.92
CA TYR A 245 -18.49 -17.88 12.30
C TYR A 245 -17.16 -17.26 12.68
N LEU A 246 -16.24 -18.09 13.18
CA LEU A 246 -14.85 -17.73 13.42
C LEU A 246 -14.04 -18.09 12.17
N GLY A 247 -13.37 -17.10 11.60
CA GLY A 247 -12.49 -17.25 10.46
C GLY A 247 -11.02 -17.13 10.83
N GLN A 248 -10.17 -17.92 10.18
CA GLN A 248 -8.72 -17.75 10.19
C GLN A 248 -8.22 -17.26 8.82
N LEU A 249 -7.25 -16.34 8.82
CA LEU A 249 -6.64 -15.77 7.61
C LEU A 249 -5.35 -16.53 7.27
N LEU A 250 -5.26 -17.11 6.08
CA LEU A 250 -4.06 -17.81 5.60
C LEU A 250 -3.49 -17.11 4.35
N LEU A 251 -2.19 -16.84 4.36
CA LEU A 251 -1.47 -16.23 3.23
C LEU A 251 -0.41 -17.21 2.71
N ALA A 252 -0.41 -17.46 1.40
CA ALA A 252 0.69 -18.18 0.75
C ALA A 252 2.00 -17.39 0.90
N THR A 253 3.11 -18.08 1.16
CA THR A 253 4.44 -17.44 1.27
C THR A 253 5.45 -17.97 0.25
N GLN A 254 5.06 -18.98 -0.52
CA GLN A 254 5.78 -19.48 -1.70
C GLN A 254 4.93 -19.31 -2.97
N HIS A 255 5.59 -19.40 -4.13
CA HIS A 255 4.98 -19.24 -5.46
C HIS A 255 4.20 -17.93 -5.66
N LEU A 256 4.58 -16.86 -4.94
CA LEU A 256 3.97 -15.52 -5.03
C LEU A 256 4.02 -14.92 -6.45
N LEU A 257 4.99 -15.35 -7.28
CA LEU A 257 5.22 -14.84 -8.64
C LEU A 257 4.54 -15.69 -9.72
N SER A 258 3.91 -16.78 -9.33
CA SER A 258 3.20 -17.67 -10.24
C SER A 258 1.69 -17.40 -10.16
N HIS A 259 0.96 -17.80 -11.20
CA HIS A 259 -0.49 -17.98 -11.05
C HIS A 259 -0.77 -19.10 -10.06
N TYR A 260 -1.90 -19.01 -9.36
CA TYR A 260 -2.35 -20.10 -8.51
C TYR A 260 -2.70 -21.31 -9.37
N ASP A 261 -2.03 -22.41 -9.08
CA ASP A 261 -2.23 -23.72 -9.67
C ASP A 261 -2.93 -24.61 -8.62
N PRO A 262 -4.22 -24.93 -8.80
CA PRO A 262 -4.99 -25.75 -7.87
C PRO A 262 -4.59 -27.23 -7.90
N SER A 263 -3.80 -27.67 -8.88
CA SER A 263 -3.31 -29.06 -8.95
C SER A 263 -2.10 -29.32 -8.05
N ARG A 264 -1.46 -28.26 -7.54
CA ARG A 264 -0.35 -28.36 -6.59
C ARG A 264 -0.82 -28.72 -5.18
N PRO A 265 -0.07 -29.57 -4.46
CA PRO A 265 -0.24 -29.77 -3.03
C PRO A 265 -0.25 -28.43 -2.26
N PRO A 266 -1.19 -28.21 -1.30
CA PRO A 266 -1.28 -26.94 -0.57
C PRO A 266 -0.02 -26.56 0.22
N ASP A 267 0.75 -27.55 0.66
CA ASP A 267 2.01 -27.39 1.39
C ASP A 267 3.12 -26.76 0.54
N GLU A 268 3.13 -26.90 -0.80
CA GLU A 268 4.06 -26.19 -1.68
C GLU A 268 3.94 -24.66 -1.54
N TYR A 269 2.74 -24.14 -1.27
CA TYR A 269 2.49 -22.71 -1.10
C TYR A 269 2.91 -22.16 0.27
N ARG A 270 3.20 -23.05 1.24
CA ARG A 270 3.61 -22.73 2.61
C ARG A 270 2.72 -21.65 3.23
N TYR A 271 1.42 -21.96 3.30
CA TYR A 271 0.43 -21.09 3.92
C TYR A 271 0.76 -20.84 5.40
N GLN A 272 0.90 -19.56 5.77
CA GLN A 272 1.05 -19.14 7.15
C GLN A 272 -0.24 -18.52 7.66
N HIS A 273 -0.52 -18.67 8.95
CA HIS A 273 -1.71 -18.12 9.59
C HIS A 273 -1.44 -16.71 10.15
N PHE A 274 -2.20 -15.74 9.66
CA PHE A 274 -2.02 -14.30 9.90
C PHE A 274 -3.04 -13.71 10.89
N GLY A 275 -3.90 -14.52 11.51
CA GLY A 275 -4.83 -14.07 12.55
C GLY A 275 -6.27 -14.48 12.29
N TYR A 276 -7.19 -13.86 13.04
CA TYR A 276 -8.60 -14.26 13.08
C TYR A 276 -9.54 -13.10 12.78
N PHE A 277 -10.71 -13.43 12.25
CA PHE A 277 -11.86 -12.56 12.09
C PHE A 277 -13.15 -13.27 12.51
N LEU A 278 -14.18 -12.49 12.76
CA LEU A 278 -15.53 -12.98 13.08
C LEU A 278 -16.49 -12.56 11.98
N LEU A 279 -17.48 -13.39 11.69
CA LEU A 279 -18.66 -13.07 10.88
C LEU A 279 -19.92 -13.36 11.69
N MET A 280 -20.93 -12.48 11.57
CA MET A 280 -22.21 -12.59 12.26
C MET A 280 -23.36 -12.38 11.28
N ASP A 281 -24.36 -13.26 11.31
CA ASP A 281 -25.56 -13.11 10.46
C ASP A 281 -26.54 -12.02 10.96
N ASP A 282 -27.56 -11.72 10.15
CA ASP A 282 -28.62 -10.75 10.46
C ASP A 282 -29.30 -10.96 11.83
N SER A 283 -29.31 -12.19 12.36
CA SER A 283 -29.93 -12.49 13.67
C SER A 283 -29.13 -11.93 14.85
N TRP A 284 -27.86 -11.58 14.64
CA TRP A 284 -26.97 -10.94 15.62
C TRP A 284 -26.89 -9.42 15.46
N ALA A 285 -27.44 -8.81 14.40
CA ALA A 285 -27.26 -7.39 14.08
C ALA A 285 -27.58 -6.41 15.24
N ALA A 286 -28.49 -6.76 16.16
CA ALA A 286 -28.77 -5.96 17.36
C ALA A 286 -27.61 -6.00 18.39
N GLU A 287 -27.02 -7.17 18.61
CA GLU A 287 -25.85 -7.34 19.49
C GLU A 287 -24.58 -6.80 18.82
N THR A 288 -24.39 -7.04 17.51
CA THR A 288 -23.29 -6.48 16.73
C THR A 288 -23.20 -4.97 16.90
N ARG A 289 -24.31 -4.24 16.76
CA ARG A 289 -24.35 -2.78 16.96
C ARG A 289 -24.06 -2.35 18.40
N ARG A 290 -24.48 -3.12 19.41
CA ARG A 290 -24.18 -2.84 20.83
C ARG A 290 -22.68 -2.98 21.12
N VAL A 291 -22.05 -4.00 20.55
CA VAL A 291 -20.67 -4.37 20.86
C VAL A 291 -19.67 -3.64 19.95
N PHE A 292 -19.97 -3.56 18.65
CA PHE A 292 -19.13 -3.01 17.58
C PHE A 292 -19.82 -1.81 16.91
N SER A 293 -19.97 -0.71 17.64
CA SER A 293 -20.69 0.51 17.22
C SER A 293 -20.12 1.26 16.00
N HIS A 294 -19.09 0.73 15.35
CA HIS A 294 -18.44 1.30 14.17
C HIS A 294 -18.91 0.68 12.84
N ILE A 295 -19.68 -0.42 12.90
CA ILE A 295 -20.30 -1.03 11.71
C ILE A 295 -21.54 -0.19 11.37
N GLU A 296 -21.57 0.43 10.18
CA GLU A 296 -22.70 1.29 9.80
C GLU A 296 -23.97 0.47 9.52
N PRO A 297 -25.14 0.94 9.97
CA PRO A 297 -26.38 0.16 9.91
C PRO A 297 -27.17 0.34 8.59
N GLY A 298 -27.19 -0.69 7.72
CA GLY A 298 -28.07 -0.76 6.54
C GLY A 298 -29.56 -1.05 6.84
N ARG A 299 -30.44 -0.95 5.84
CA ARG A 299 -31.90 -1.14 5.97
C ARG A 299 -32.35 -2.54 6.35
N ILE A 300 -31.66 -3.60 5.88
CA ILE A 300 -31.97 -4.97 6.30
C ILE A 300 -31.66 -5.14 7.78
N THR A 301 -30.59 -4.51 8.27
CA THR A 301 -30.28 -4.48 9.70
C THR A 301 -31.14 -3.46 10.47
N SER A 302 -31.84 -2.53 9.80
CA SER A 302 -32.38 -1.29 10.41
C SER A 302 -33.56 -0.61 9.68
N THR A 303 -34.75 -0.54 10.28
CA THR A 303 -35.78 0.45 9.90
C THR A 303 -36.64 0.90 11.08
N PRO A 304 -37.29 2.09 11.07
CA PRO A 304 -37.22 3.27 10.17
C PRO A 304 -36.69 4.54 10.91
N ARG A 305 -36.81 5.83 10.49
CA ARG A 305 -36.60 6.67 9.27
C ARG A 305 -37.21 8.09 9.60
N PRO A 306 -36.97 9.25 8.92
CA PRO A 306 -36.03 9.65 7.85
C PRO A 306 -35.26 10.98 8.13
N SER A 307 -34.60 11.58 7.11
CA SER A 307 -34.03 12.95 7.09
C SER A 307 -33.99 13.53 5.65
N GLY A 308 -33.64 14.82 5.47
CA GLY A 308 -33.73 15.56 4.17
C GLY A 308 -32.42 16.26 3.69
N PRO A 309 -32.40 16.95 2.52
CA PRO A 309 -31.18 17.22 1.74
C PRO A 309 -30.82 18.71 1.46
N ILE A 310 -29.52 19.04 1.25
CA ILE A 310 -29.00 20.32 0.66
C ILE A 310 -27.76 20.06 -0.25
N ALA A 311 -27.46 21.02 -1.16
CA ALA A 311 -26.65 20.93 -2.39
C ALA A 311 -25.16 21.39 -2.34
N VAL A 312 -24.54 21.50 -3.53
CA VAL A 312 -23.10 21.71 -3.85
C VAL A 312 -22.86 23.01 -4.65
N PRO A 313 -21.66 23.66 -4.61
CA PRO A 313 -21.25 24.67 -5.59
C PRO A 313 -19.87 24.45 -6.27
N SER A 314 -19.55 25.31 -7.25
CA SER A 314 -18.67 25.04 -8.42
C SER A 314 -17.24 25.65 -8.42
N ALA A 315 -16.45 25.33 -9.45
CA ALA A 315 -15.03 25.67 -9.63
C ALA A 315 -14.71 27.06 -10.26
N GLY A 316 -13.43 27.47 -10.19
CA GLY A 316 -12.87 28.74 -10.70
C GLY A 316 -11.73 28.59 -11.74
N ARG A 317 -11.30 29.71 -12.35
CA ARG A 317 -10.60 29.79 -13.65
C ARG A 317 -9.17 30.39 -13.56
N ALA A 318 -8.26 29.96 -14.43
CA ALA A 318 -6.82 30.31 -14.40
C ALA A 318 -6.42 31.55 -15.24
N VAL A 319 -5.22 32.08 -14.96
CA VAL A 319 -4.52 33.20 -15.65
C VAL A 319 -3.05 32.79 -15.90
N SER A 320 -2.42 33.31 -16.96
CA SER A 320 -1.03 32.95 -17.36
C SER A 320 -0.07 34.16 -17.31
N PRO A 321 1.22 33.96 -16.94
CA PRO A 321 2.31 34.89 -17.21
C PRO A 321 3.38 34.31 -18.17
N SER A 322 4.09 35.17 -18.90
CA SER A 322 5.17 34.80 -19.83
C SER A 322 6.54 35.33 -19.41
N THR A 323 7.59 34.49 -19.49
CA THR A 323 9.00 34.90 -19.65
C THR A 323 9.75 33.83 -20.45
N SER A 324 10.89 34.18 -21.07
CA SER A 324 11.66 33.27 -21.95
C SER A 324 12.32 32.08 -21.23
N LYS A 325 12.50 32.17 -19.90
CA LYS A 325 12.97 31.07 -19.05
C LYS A 325 12.11 29.81 -19.21
N TYR A 326 10.79 30.01 -19.37
CA TYR A 326 9.83 28.92 -19.38
C TYR A 326 9.79 28.08 -20.67
N THR A 327 10.33 28.60 -21.78
CA THR A 327 10.22 28.00 -23.12
C THR A 327 11.57 27.62 -23.75
N THR A 328 12.68 27.93 -23.10
CA THR A 328 14.04 27.65 -23.61
C THR A 328 14.57 26.34 -23.03
N LEU A 329 14.95 25.39 -23.89
CA LEU A 329 15.58 24.14 -23.47
C LEU A 329 17.11 24.30 -23.33
N THR A 330 17.65 23.88 -22.19
CA THR A 330 19.10 23.72 -21.97
C THR A 330 19.51 22.32 -22.43
N LEU A 331 20.26 22.26 -23.54
CA LEU A 331 20.74 20.99 -24.11
C LEU A 331 22.27 20.88 -23.93
N ALA A 332 22.78 19.65 -23.84
CA ALA A 332 24.21 19.37 -23.84
C ALA A 332 24.84 19.75 -25.19
N ASP A 333 25.98 20.46 -25.15
CA ASP A 333 26.78 20.80 -26.33
C ASP A 333 28.26 20.44 -26.09
N PRO A 334 28.86 19.50 -26.85
CA PRO A 334 28.17 18.59 -27.79
C PRO A 334 27.21 17.64 -27.05
N LEU A 335 26.23 17.09 -27.78
CA LEU A 335 25.36 16.03 -27.28
C LEU A 335 26.19 14.80 -26.87
N ASP A 336 25.91 14.25 -25.69
CA ASP A 336 26.72 13.20 -25.07
C ASP A 336 25.92 11.99 -24.55
N GLY A 337 24.60 11.97 -24.79
CA GLY A 337 23.71 10.85 -24.49
C GLY A 337 23.24 10.08 -25.72
N ASN A 338 22.37 9.09 -25.50
CA ASN A 338 21.80 8.26 -26.56
C ASN A 338 20.56 8.92 -27.21
N CYS A 339 20.81 9.97 -27.99
CA CYS A 339 19.76 10.84 -28.55
C CYS A 339 19.15 10.30 -29.86
N ASN A 340 17.86 10.57 -30.07
CA ASN A 340 17.11 10.28 -31.30
C ASN A 340 16.50 11.58 -31.87
N ASP A 341 17.02 12.06 -33.00
CA ASP A 341 16.58 13.33 -33.59
C ASP A 341 15.13 13.33 -34.08
N VAL A 342 14.58 12.18 -34.51
CA VAL A 342 13.17 12.09 -34.93
C VAL A 342 12.25 12.31 -33.74
N LEU A 343 12.46 11.54 -32.67
CA LEU A 343 11.70 11.65 -31.42
C LEU A 343 11.85 13.04 -30.79
N PHE A 344 13.01 13.68 -30.91
CA PHE A 344 13.18 15.04 -30.42
C PHE A 344 12.41 16.09 -31.23
N GLN A 345 12.27 15.94 -32.55
CA GLN A 345 11.40 16.84 -33.32
C GLN A 345 9.92 16.67 -32.94
N GLU A 346 9.47 15.45 -32.64
CA GLU A 346 8.12 15.20 -32.10
C GLU A 346 7.91 15.95 -30.77
N ILE A 347 8.87 15.85 -29.83
CA ILE A 347 8.82 16.57 -28.54
C ILE A 347 8.82 18.09 -28.74
N ARG A 348 9.58 18.62 -29.72
CA ARG A 348 9.57 20.07 -30.02
C ARG A 348 8.25 20.52 -30.67
N ALA A 349 7.64 19.69 -31.51
CA ALA A 349 6.31 19.96 -32.06
C ALA A 349 5.25 19.99 -30.95
N GLU A 350 5.26 19.00 -30.05
CA GLU A 350 4.38 18.96 -28.88
C GLU A 350 4.59 20.17 -27.96
N LEU A 351 5.84 20.50 -27.63
CA LEU A 351 6.18 21.67 -26.80
C LEU A 351 5.62 22.98 -27.36
N SER A 352 5.46 23.10 -28.68
CA SER A 352 4.86 24.30 -29.31
C SER A 352 3.37 24.52 -28.95
N HIS A 353 2.70 23.50 -28.42
CA HIS A 353 1.32 23.55 -27.96
C HIS A 353 1.18 23.87 -26.46
N TYR A 354 2.27 23.84 -25.68
CA TYR A 354 2.25 24.10 -24.24
C TYR A 354 2.95 25.42 -23.89
N PRO A 355 2.49 26.17 -22.86
CA PRO A 355 3.12 27.43 -22.48
C PRO A 355 4.56 27.30 -21.97
N THR A 356 4.91 26.15 -21.40
CA THR A 356 6.22 25.88 -20.78
C THR A 356 6.62 24.41 -20.93
N ILE A 357 7.91 24.09 -20.78
CA ILE A 357 8.35 22.67 -20.70
C ILE A 357 7.78 21.95 -19.46
N LEU A 358 7.50 22.67 -18.37
CA LEU A 358 6.86 22.10 -17.18
C LEU A 358 5.39 21.75 -17.42
N ASP A 359 4.69 22.52 -18.27
CA ASP A 359 3.32 22.22 -18.70
C ASP A 359 3.28 20.95 -19.59
N LEU A 360 4.26 20.77 -20.47
CA LEU A 360 4.42 19.53 -21.26
C LEU A 360 4.75 18.32 -20.38
N LEU A 361 5.65 18.48 -19.40
CA LEU A 361 6.00 17.42 -18.44
C LEU A 361 4.81 17.06 -17.54
N LYS A 362 3.95 18.04 -17.18
CA LYS A 362 2.68 17.77 -16.51
C LYS A 362 1.77 16.91 -17.39
N PHE A 363 1.64 17.24 -18.68
CA PHE A 363 0.84 16.45 -19.60
C PHE A 363 1.35 14.99 -19.68
N TYR A 364 2.65 14.77 -19.88
CA TYR A 364 3.23 13.43 -19.86
C TYR A 364 2.97 12.70 -18.53
N SER A 365 3.08 13.40 -17.40
CA SER A 365 2.74 12.86 -16.08
C SER A 365 1.27 12.44 -15.98
N THR A 366 0.33 13.29 -16.41
CA THR A 366 -1.11 12.99 -16.42
C THR A 366 -1.40 11.74 -17.24
N GLU A 367 -0.90 11.67 -18.48
CA GLU A 367 -1.13 10.53 -19.39
C GLU A 367 -0.58 9.21 -18.82
N LEU A 368 0.66 9.23 -18.30
CA LEU A 368 1.30 8.07 -17.68
C LEU A 368 0.54 7.59 -16.44
N MET A 369 0.09 8.52 -15.61
CA MET A 369 -0.67 8.22 -14.40
C MET A 369 -2.16 7.91 -14.65
N GLU A 370 -2.71 8.12 -15.85
CA GLU A 370 -4.11 7.79 -16.17
C GLU A 370 -4.24 6.47 -16.93
N HIS A 371 -3.24 6.11 -17.74
CA HIS A 371 -3.28 4.91 -18.56
C HIS A 371 -2.45 3.73 -18.03
N TYR A 372 -1.54 3.97 -17.09
CA TYR A 372 -0.71 2.95 -16.39
C TYR A 372 0.07 1.98 -17.29
N ASP A 373 0.16 2.25 -18.59
CA ASP A 373 0.89 1.44 -19.56
C ASP A 373 2.40 1.63 -19.38
N ASN A 374 3.08 0.58 -18.95
CA ASN A 374 4.53 0.61 -18.73
C ASN A 374 5.34 0.66 -20.04
N SER A 375 4.69 0.41 -21.19
CA SER A 375 5.27 0.55 -22.54
C SER A 375 4.99 1.91 -23.19
N SER A 376 4.33 2.82 -22.47
CA SER A 376 3.86 4.11 -22.99
C SER A 376 4.97 4.94 -23.67
N PRO A 377 4.70 5.53 -24.85
CA PRO A 377 5.69 6.32 -25.60
C PRO A 377 6.19 7.55 -24.83
N TYR A 378 5.47 8.01 -23.80
CA TYR A 378 5.93 9.13 -22.96
C TYR A 378 7.20 8.79 -22.16
N PHE A 379 7.44 7.51 -21.79
CA PHE A 379 8.72 7.11 -21.19
C PHE A 379 9.90 7.27 -22.16
N LEU A 380 9.70 6.99 -23.45
CA LEU A 380 10.72 7.22 -24.47
C LEU A 380 11.02 8.71 -24.60
N LYS A 381 10.00 9.57 -24.54
CA LYS A 381 10.14 11.03 -24.60
C LYS A 381 10.83 11.61 -23.37
N LEU A 382 10.53 11.10 -22.16
CA LEU A 382 11.23 11.46 -20.94
C LEU A 382 12.71 11.03 -20.99
N ARG A 383 13.00 9.84 -21.52
CA ARG A 383 14.38 9.37 -21.74
C ARG A 383 15.13 10.22 -22.78
N GLU A 384 14.46 10.68 -23.84
CA GLU A 384 15.06 11.56 -24.87
C GLU A 384 15.36 12.96 -24.31
N LEU A 385 14.43 13.55 -23.55
CA LEU A 385 14.66 14.79 -22.81
C LEU A 385 15.85 14.64 -21.85
N PHE A 386 15.90 13.54 -21.10
CA PHE A 386 17.02 13.24 -20.21
C PHE A 386 18.34 13.09 -20.99
N ASN A 387 18.35 12.37 -22.12
CA ASN A 387 19.54 12.17 -22.94
C ASN A 387 20.09 13.48 -23.54
N ARG A 388 19.24 14.46 -23.82
CA ARG A 388 19.68 15.77 -24.34
C ARG A 388 19.97 16.82 -23.26
N GLY A 389 19.36 16.74 -22.09
CA GLY A 389 19.58 17.71 -21.01
C GLY A 389 21.06 17.85 -20.64
N GLN A 390 21.47 19.03 -20.20
CA GLN A 390 22.88 19.24 -19.79
C GLN A 390 23.12 18.62 -18.41
N GLY A 391 24.09 17.70 -18.29
CA GLY A 391 24.54 17.22 -16.97
C GLY A 391 25.28 18.35 -16.24
N PRO A 392 24.73 18.92 -15.14
CA PRO A 392 25.35 20.07 -14.50
C PRO A 392 26.65 19.68 -13.80
N GLU A 393 27.63 20.58 -13.77
CA GLU A 393 28.88 20.38 -13.02
C GLU A 393 28.68 20.53 -11.51
N GLN A 394 27.73 21.37 -11.11
CA GLN A 394 27.39 21.67 -9.72
C GLN A 394 25.89 21.91 -9.58
N VAL A 395 25.32 21.45 -8.46
CA VAL A 395 24.00 21.85 -7.98
C VAL A 395 24.17 22.24 -6.51
N ARG A 396 23.55 23.35 -6.09
CA ARG A 396 23.76 23.97 -4.78
C ARG A 396 22.46 24.47 -4.18
N GLY A 397 22.37 24.45 -2.84
CA GLY A 397 21.22 24.95 -2.11
C GLY A 397 20.05 23.96 -2.11
N TYR A 398 18.83 24.48 -2.06
CA TYR A 398 17.61 23.68 -1.98
C TYR A 398 16.81 23.76 -3.28
N LEU A 399 16.43 22.61 -3.83
CA LEU A 399 15.55 22.50 -4.99
C LEU A 399 14.27 21.74 -4.62
N ARG A 400 13.15 22.26 -5.11
CA ARG A 400 11.79 21.76 -4.90
C ARG A 400 11.56 20.48 -5.71
N GLY A 401 10.99 19.47 -5.06
CA GLY A 401 10.73 18.16 -5.64
C GLY A 401 9.32 18.00 -6.19
N ALA A 402 9.19 17.40 -7.37
CA ALA A 402 7.95 16.85 -7.91
C ALA A 402 8.24 15.48 -8.55
N LEU A 403 7.29 14.55 -8.55
CA LEU A 403 7.41 13.36 -9.40
C LEU A 403 6.80 13.65 -10.78
N VAL A 404 7.42 13.13 -11.85
CA VAL A 404 6.78 13.03 -13.17
C VAL A 404 5.99 11.74 -13.25
N SER A 405 6.63 10.59 -13.07
CA SER A 405 6.03 9.27 -13.15
C SER A 405 7.02 8.21 -12.65
N PHE A 406 6.56 7.17 -11.94
CA PHE A 406 7.33 5.93 -11.75
C PHE A 406 7.32 5.08 -13.03
N HIS A 407 8.15 4.05 -13.09
CA HIS A 407 8.23 3.09 -14.18
C HIS A 407 8.45 1.71 -13.56
N ALA A 408 7.59 0.74 -13.87
CA ALA A 408 7.60 -0.57 -13.24
C ALA A 408 8.72 -1.43 -13.81
N GLU A 409 9.86 -1.45 -13.12
CA GLU A 409 11.05 -2.20 -13.52
C GLU A 409 11.44 -3.31 -12.54
N GLY A 410 12.38 -4.16 -12.99
CA GLY A 410 12.82 -5.34 -12.26
C GLY A 410 11.63 -6.25 -11.91
N PHE A 411 11.42 -6.50 -10.62
CA PHE A 411 10.30 -7.30 -10.11
C PHE A 411 8.93 -6.80 -10.57
N TYR A 412 8.72 -5.48 -10.64
CA TYR A 412 7.42 -4.89 -10.96
C TYR A 412 7.07 -4.97 -12.46
N LYS A 413 8.07 -5.24 -13.31
CA LYS A 413 7.88 -5.42 -14.75
C LYS A 413 6.99 -6.62 -15.10
N LEU A 414 6.91 -7.61 -14.21
CA LEU A 414 6.10 -8.83 -14.38
C LEU A 414 4.58 -8.59 -14.43
N PHE A 415 4.12 -7.38 -14.14
CA PHE A 415 2.69 -7.04 -14.10
C PHE A 415 2.19 -6.28 -15.33
N ASP A 416 3.07 -5.87 -16.26
CA ASP A 416 2.79 -5.02 -17.45
C ASP A 416 1.97 -3.74 -17.18
N LEU A 417 1.85 -3.36 -15.91
CA LEU A 417 1.10 -2.20 -15.43
C LEU A 417 1.98 -1.41 -14.46
N ASN A 418 1.94 -0.09 -14.57
CA ASN A 418 2.70 0.82 -13.73
C ASN A 418 2.06 0.97 -12.32
N THR A 419 2.15 -0.11 -11.53
CA THR A 419 1.61 -0.17 -10.16
C THR A 419 2.31 0.78 -9.18
N LEU A 420 3.42 1.40 -9.58
CA LEU A 420 4.16 2.37 -8.77
C LEU A 420 3.59 3.80 -8.91
N ASP A 421 3.15 4.23 -10.09
CA ASP A 421 2.46 5.51 -10.27
C ASP A 421 1.12 5.56 -9.55
N VAL A 422 0.40 4.45 -9.65
CA VAL A 422 -0.71 4.05 -8.79
C VAL A 422 -0.42 4.31 -7.31
N ALA A 423 0.68 3.75 -6.81
CA ALA A 423 1.04 3.84 -5.40
C ALA A 423 1.47 5.28 -5.03
N TRP A 424 2.03 6.03 -5.97
CA TRP A 424 2.39 7.43 -5.78
C TRP A 424 1.19 8.38 -5.74
N LYS A 425 0.21 8.25 -6.64
CA LYS A 425 -1.01 9.09 -6.60
C LYS A 425 -1.66 9.09 -5.21
N VAL A 426 -1.65 7.94 -4.54
CA VAL A 426 -2.11 7.79 -3.15
C VAL A 426 -1.02 8.23 -2.16
N GLY A 427 0.21 7.73 -2.30
CA GLY A 427 1.34 8.00 -1.41
C GLY A 427 1.72 9.48 -1.32
N ARG A 428 1.42 10.28 -2.35
CA ARG A 428 1.69 11.72 -2.42
C ARG A 428 0.95 12.51 -1.34
N LEU A 429 -0.25 12.05 -0.96
CA LEU A 429 -1.08 12.60 0.11
C LEU A 429 -0.44 12.47 1.51
N PHE A 430 0.57 11.61 1.63
CA PHE A 430 1.28 11.30 2.87
C PHE A 430 2.77 11.65 2.80
N THR A 431 3.38 11.63 1.61
CA THR A 431 4.82 11.85 1.48
C THR A 431 5.17 13.27 1.97
N PRO A 432 6.02 13.39 3.00
CA PRO A 432 6.47 14.68 3.48
C PRO A 432 7.57 15.26 2.56
N TRP A 433 7.94 14.56 1.48
CA TRP A 433 9.01 14.96 0.56
C TRP A 433 8.70 16.26 -0.19
N THR A 434 9.51 17.28 0.09
CA THR A 434 9.42 18.61 -0.53
C THR A 434 10.50 18.89 -1.57
N GLY A 435 11.56 18.07 -1.66
CA GLY A 435 12.72 18.33 -2.50
C GLY A 435 14.04 17.77 -1.96
N LYS A 436 15.16 18.33 -2.42
CA LYS A 436 16.51 17.92 -2.02
C LYS A 436 17.42 19.13 -1.74
N THR A 437 18.32 19.02 -0.76
CA THR A 437 19.42 19.98 -0.56
C THR A 437 20.74 19.46 -1.11
N PHE A 438 21.62 20.39 -1.47
CA PHE A 438 22.99 20.16 -1.94
C PHE A 438 23.92 21.18 -1.25
N GLU A 439 24.74 20.67 -0.34
CA GLU A 439 25.57 21.45 0.60
C GLU A 439 27.05 21.09 0.37
N ASP A 440 27.97 22.01 0.65
CA ASP A 440 29.41 21.70 0.56
C ASP A 440 29.81 20.65 1.60
N ILE A 441 30.63 19.67 1.21
CA ILE A 441 31.14 18.62 2.11
C ILE A 441 32.64 18.82 2.38
N ALA A 442 33.04 18.71 3.64
CA ALA A 442 34.45 18.72 4.02
C ALA A 442 35.14 17.41 3.62
N ALA A 443 36.41 17.47 3.23
CA ALA A 443 37.13 16.33 2.65
C ALA A 443 37.31 15.15 3.63
N ASP A 444 37.44 15.44 4.92
CA ASP A 444 37.47 14.44 6.00
C ASP A 444 36.12 13.73 6.16
N ARG A 445 35.01 14.48 6.14
CA ARG A 445 33.65 13.93 6.20
C ARG A 445 33.28 13.13 4.95
N LEU A 446 33.73 13.57 3.77
CA LEU A 446 33.58 12.83 2.52
C LEU A 446 34.32 11.49 2.60
N ALA A 447 35.56 11.49 3.08
CA ALA A 447 36.34 10.27 3.27
C ALA A 447 35.70 9.34 4.31
N GLU A 448 35.20 9.85 5.44
CA GLU A 448 34.49 9.03 6.44
C GLU A 448 33.27 8.30 5.86
N LEU A 449 32.43 9.00 5.10
CA LEU A 449 31.18 8.45 4.58
C LEU A 449 31.37 7.46 3.43
N THR A 450 32.48 7.56 2.70
CA THR A 450 32.77 6.81 1.47
C THR A 450 33.91 5.78 1.64
N ASP A 451 34.34 5.52 2.88
CA ASP A 451 35.52 4.69 3.22
C ASP A 451 36.79 5.13 2.46
N GLY A 452 36.93 6.45 2.29
CA GLY A 452 37.99 7.10 1.55
C GLY A 452 37.96 6.88 0.05
N PHE A 453 36.92 6.28 -0.54
CA PHE A 453 36.85 6.09 -1.99
C PHE A 453 36.73 7.43 -2.72
N GLU A 454 35.79 8.29 -2.31
CA GLU A 454 35.65 9.62 -2.89
C GLU A 454 36.77 10.54 -2.43
N LYS A 455 37.46 11.16 -3.40
CA LYS A 455 38.62 12.03 -3.15
C LYS A 455 38.30 13.52 -3.26
N GLY A 456 37.08 13.89 -3.66
CA GLY A 456 36.71 15.28 -3.91
C GLY A 456 37.48 15.91 -5.08
N THR A 457 37.97 15.11 -6.03
CA THR A 457 38.69 15.58 -7.23
C THR A 457 37.80 16.31 -8.24
N VAL A 458 36.48 16.16 -8.09
CA VAL A 458 35.44 16.95 -8.73
C VAL A 458 34.59 17.64 -7.65
N PRO A 459 33.88 18.74 -7.95
CA PRO A 459 32.91 19.33 -7.03
C PRO A 459 31.94 18.28 -6.51
N THR A 460 32.01 18.02 -5.20
CA THR A 460 31.27 16.97 -4.50
C THR A 460 30.48 17.58 -3.36
N PHE A 461 29.27 17.08 -3.14
CA PHE A 461 28.26 17.71 -2.29
C PHE A 461 27.65 16.70 -1.31
N TRP A 462 27.36 17.19 -0.11
CA TRP A 462 26.49 16.54 0.85
C TRP A 462 25.04 16.79 0.46
N GLY A 463 24.31 15.73 0.14
CA GLY A 463 22.93 15.80 -0.30
C GLY A 463 21.95 15.23 0.71
N SER A 464 20.72 15.76 0.73
CA SER A 464 19.63 15.20 1.54
C SER A 464 18.28 15.34 0.86
N ASN A 465 17.34 14.44 1.17
CA ASN A 465 15.92 14.62 0.87
C ASN A 465 15.24 15.39 2.02
N THR A 466 14.47 16.42 1.68
CA THR A 466 13.85 17.32 2.65
C THR A 466 12.39 16.96 2.93
N VAL A 467 12.01 17.05 4.20
CA VAL A 467 10.78 16.47 4.77
C VAL A 467 10.02 17.53 5.57
N SER A 468 8.80 17.87 5.15
CA SER A 468 7.88 18.76 5.90
C SER A 468 7.04 17.97 6.91
N LEU A 469 6.97 18.42 8.16
CA LEU A 469 6.25 17.78 9.28
C LEU A 469 5.21 18.72 9.87
N ARG A 470 4.47 19.44 9.02
CA ARG A 470 3.56 20.51 9.43
C ARG A 470 2.16 19.99 9.73
N THR A 471 1.63 19.14 8.85
CA THR A 471 0.31 18.53 9.03
C THR A 471 0.36 17.33 9.99
N VAL A 472 -0.80 16.93 10.53
CA VAL A 472 -0.91 15.72 11.38
C VAL A 472 -0.44 14.47 10.62
N LYS A 473 -0.82 14.32 9.34
CA LYS A 473 -0.40 13.22 8.46
C LYS A 473 1.14 13.15 8.38
N GLN A 474 1.77 14.27 8.10
CA GLN A 474 3.22 14.35 7.95
C GLN A 474 3.96 14.07 9.27
N LYS A 475 3.48 14.62 10.41
CA LYS A 475 4.06 14.34 11.74
C LYS A 475 4.05 12.86 12.08
N PHE A 476 2.97 12.16 11.74
CA PHE A 476 2.87 10.71 11.90
C PHE A 476 3.90 9.96 11.03
N VAL A 477 4.05 10.31 9.74
CA VAL A 477 5.12 9.75 8.90
C VAL A 477 6.49 10.02 9.53
N GLY A 478 6.75 11.24 9.99
CA GLY A 478 7.98 11.59 10.71
C GLY A 478 8.21 10.81 12.00
N GLN A 479 7.17 10.29 12.66
CA GLN A 479 7.29 9.36 13.79
C GLN A 479 7.65 7.95 13.32
N LEU A 480 6.98 7.43 12.28
CA LEU A 480 7.32 6.14 11.66
C LEU A 480 8.78 6.11 11.18
N MET A 481 9.27 7.20 10.59
CA MET A 481 10.68 7.34 10.20
C MET A 481 11.65 7.12 11.38
N ASN A 482 11.32 7.66 12.56
CA ASN A 482 12.14 7.44 13.77
C ASN A 482 12.04 6.01 14.29
N LEU A 483 10.84 5.42 14.28
CA LEU A 483 10.60 4.05 14.74
C LEU A 483 11.28 3.00 13.85
N ALA A 484 11.35 3.26 12.54
CA ALA A 484 12.14 2.47 11.58
C ALA A 484 13.66 2.68 11.72
N GLY A 485 14.12 3.53 12.65
CA GLY A 485 15.54 3.82 12.85
C GLY A 485 16.20 4.62 11.73
N MET A 486 15.42 5.27 10.86
CA MET A 486 15.97 6.01 9.73
C MET A 486 16.67 7.29 10.20
N TRP A 487 17.92 7.48 9.76
CA TRP A 487 18.67 8.69 10.06
C TRP A 487 17.97 9.89 9.42
N SER A 488 17.52 10.80 10.28
CA SER A 488 16.99 12.10 9.90
C SER A 488 17.45 13.16 10.88
N GLU A 489 17.62 14.39 10.40
CA GLU A 489 18.15 15.52 11.16
C GLU A 489 17.10 16.65 11.17
N PRO A 490 16.73 17.20 12.33
CA PRO A 490 15.88 18.37 12.41
C PRO A 490 16.64 19.61 11.95
N VAL A 491 15.97 20.51 11.23
CA VAL A 491 16.60 21.73 10.72
C VAL A 491 16.31 22.94 11.61
N PRO A 492 17.16 23.99 11.62
CA PRO A 492 16.89 25.22 12.36
C PRO A 492 15.53 25.84 12.00
N LYS A 493 14.88 26.47 12.98
CA LYS A 493 13.54 27.07 12.78
C LYS A 493 13.51 28.11 11.66
N GLU A 494 14.61 28.85 11.47
CA GLU A 494 14.75 29.82 10.38
C GLU A 494 14.78 29.14 9.01
N GLU A 495 15.55 28.05 8.86
CA GLU A 495 15.62 27.24 7.65
C GLU A 495 14.25 26.64 7.31
N SER A 496 13.54 26.10 8.31
CA SER A 496 12.18 25.61 8.14
C SER A 496 11.22 26.72 7.68
N LEU A 497 11.19 27.87 8.35
CA LEU A 497 10.31 28.98 7.97
C LEU A 497 10.60 29.47 6.54
N LYS A 498 11.87 29.52 6.15
CA LYS A 498 12.31 29.97 4.82
C LYS A 498 11.98 28.98 3.70
N TYR A 499 12.23 27.69 3.90
CA TYR A 499 12.17 26.69 2.81
C TYR A 499 10.99 25.72 2.89
N GLY A 500 10.28 25.62 4.01
CA GLY A 500 9.04 24.86 4.12
C GLY A 500 9.17 23.40 4.59
N TYR A 501 10.39 22.91 4.83
CA TYR A 501 10.68 21.59 5.37
C TYR A 501 11.16 21.66 6.83
N ASP A 502 11.00 20.58 7.59
CA ASP A 502 11.34 20.52 9.01
C ASP A 502 12.46 19.53 9.33
N ARG A 503 12.81 18.64 8.38
CA ARG A 503 13.90 17.67 8.50
C ARG A 503 14.64 17.43 7.19
N LYS A 504 15.89 16.97 7.32
CA LYS A 504 16.71 16.32 6.29
C LYS A 504 16.75 14.81 6.58
N SER A 505 16.78 13.98 5.53
CA SER A 505 16.75 12.51 5.62
C SER A 505 17.22 11.90 4.30
N PHE A 506 17.44 10.57 4.25
CA PHE A 506 17.91 9.87 3.04
C PHE A 506 19.07 10.62 2.39
N PHE A 507 20.18 10.69 3.13
CA PHE A 507 21.36 11.43 2.72
C PHE A 507 22.08 10.73 1.56
N PHE A 508 22.84 11.50 0.79
CA PHE A 508 23.58 11.02 -0.37
C PHE A 508 24.85 11.83 -0.61
N ILE A 509 25.78 11.25 -1.35
CA ILE A 509 26.92 11.97 -1.92
C ILE A 509 26.58 12.31 -3.38
N ALA A 510 26.75 13.57 -3.78
CA ALA A 510 26.47 14.00 -5.16
C ALA A 510 27.65 14.68 -5.84
N HIS A 511 27.86 14.37 -7.11
CA HIS A 511 28.88 14.99 -7.97
C HIS A 511 28.54 14.75 -9.45
N GLN A 512 29.25 15.43 -10.36
CA GLN A 512 29.15 15.10 -11.78
C GLN A 512 29.81 13.73 -12.05
N ALA A 513 29.13 12.90 -12.84
CA ALA A 513 29.55 11.54 -13.17
C ALA A 513 29.15 11.16 -14.61
N ARG A 514 29.47 9.93 -15.00
CA ARG A 514 28.93 9.26 -16.18
C ARG A 514 27.72 8.44 -15.76
N SER A 515 26.69 8.41 -16.60
CA SER A 515 25.47 7.66 -16.31
C SER A 515 25.76 6.16 -16.14
N ILE A 516 25.23 5.57 -15.07
CA ILE A 516 25.27 4.14 -14.76
C ILE A 516 24.18 3.33 -15.49
N ASN A 517 23.28 4.00 -16.20
CA ASN A 517 22.31 3.35 -17.07
C ASN A 517 22.89 3.21 -18.49
N ASP A 518 23.14 1.97 -18.91
CA ASP A 518 23.70 1.65 -20.23
C ASP A 518 22.88 2.25 -21.39
N GLU A 519 21.56 2.41 -21.22
CA GLU A 519 20.69 3.03 -22.23
C GLU A 519 21.04 4.50 -22.52
N ASN A 520 21.68 5.20 -21.58
CA ASN A 520 22.14 6.57 -21.70
C ASN A 520 23.57 6.67 -22.28
N ARG A 521 24.24 5.54 -22.55
CA ARG A 521 25.57 5.43 -23.19
C ARG A 521 26.67 6.29 -22.55
N GLY A 522 26.69 6.35 -21.22
CA GLY A 522 27.71 7.12 -20.49
C GLY A 522 27.54 8.64 -20.65
N LYS A 523 26.31 9.13 -20.79
CA LYS A 523 25.97 10.56 -20.68
C LYS A 523 26.60 11.21 -19.44
N LYS A 524 27.04 12.48 -19.51
CA LYS A 524 27.35 13.25 -18.29
C LYS A 524 26.05 13.58 -17.55
N VAL A 525 26.02 13.23 -16.28
CA VAL A 525 24.91 13.47 -15.36
C VAL A 525 25.45 14.02 -14.04
N PHE A 526 24.58 14.59 -13.22
CA PHE A 526 24.90 14.88 -11.83
C PHE A 526 24.22 13.81 -10.96
N GLN A 527 25.02 12.92 -10.38
CA GLN A 527 24.58 11.66 -9.77
C GLN A 527 24.40 11.81 -8.26
N PHE A 528 23.41 11.15 -7.66
CA PHE A 528 23.19 11.08 -6.21
C PHE A 528 23.38 9.63 -5.77
N ASN A 529 24.42 9.34 -4.99
CA ASN A 529 24.71 8.00 -4.53
C ASN A 529 24.28 7.81 -3.07
N TYR A 530 23.25 6.98 -2.88
CA TYR A 530 22.66 6.64 -1.58
C TYR A 530 23.25 5.35 -0.97
N ARG A 531 24.05 4.61 -1.74
CA ARG A 531 24.45 3.23 -1.43
C ARG A 531 25.65 3.13 -0.49
N TRP A 532 26.34 4.24 -0.22
CA TRP A 532 27.48 4.30 0.68
C TRP A 532 27.12 3.80 2.09
N PRO A 533 27.82 2.78 2.64
CA PRO A 533 27.48 2.23 3.97
C PRO A 533 27.49 3.28 5.10
N GLY A 534 28.35 4.30 5.00
CA GLY A 534 28.41 5.41 5.96
C GLY A 534 27.13 6.24 6.04
N LEU A 535 26.30 6.26 4.99
CA LEU A 535 25.01 6.97 4.95
C LEU A 535 23.91 6.28 5.76
N ARG A 536 24.07 4.99 6.09
CA ARG A 536 23.09 4.18 6.83
C ARG A 536 21.67 4.26 6.24
N THR A 537 21.58 4.42 4.92
CA THR A 537 20.33 4.55 4.17
C THR A 537 19.47 3.30 4.38
N PHE A 538 18.16 3.48 4.56
CA PHE A 538 17.21 2.39 4.73
C PHE A 538 16.70 1.88 3.36
N PRO A 539 16.34 0.59 3.20
CA PRO A 539 15.74 0.10 1.96
C PRO A 539 14.39 0.75 1.62
N PRO A 540 14.09 1.02 0.34
CA PRO A 540 14.85 0.60 -0.85
C PRO A 540 16.02 1.53 -1.22
N ASP A 541 16.10 2.73 -0.65
CA ASP A 541 17.03 3.79 -1.09
C ASP A 541 18.52 3.41 -0.98
N ASN A 542 18.90 2.45 -0.14
CA ASN A 542 20.27 1.89 -0.12
C ASN A 542 20.65 1.07 -1.39
N TYR A 543 19.69 0.80 -2.28
CA TYR A 543 19.90 0.26 -3.62
C TYR A 543 19.84 1.32 -4.72
N CYS A 544 19.56 2.58 -4.35
CA CYS A 544 19.31 3.69 -5.28
C CYS A 544 20.57 4.46 -5.66
N ILE A 545 20.63 4.87 -6.92
CA ILE A 545 21.46 5.96 -7.42
C ILE A 545 20.54 6.81 -8.29
N ASP A 546 20.31 8.07 -7.92
CA ASP A 546 19.57 8.99 -8.80
C ASP A 546 20.54 9.65 -9.79
N GLU A 547 20.05 10.07 -10.95
CA GLU A 547 20.82 10.86 -11.92
C GLU A 547 20.03 12.08 -12.36
N LEU A 548 20.69 13.23 -12.53
CA LEU A 548 20.07 14.52 -12.82
C LEU A 548 20.68 15.21 -14.05
N VAL A 549 19.82 15.81 -14.88
CA VAL A 549 20.19 16.74 -15.95
C VAL A 549 19.36 18.01 -15.89
N MET A 550 19.91 19.12 -16.36
CA MET A 550 19.19 20.39 -16.53
C MET A 550 18.42 20.38 -17.86
N LEU A 551 17.11 20.69 -17.82
CA LEU A 551 16.27 20.85 -19.02
C LEU A 551 16.02 22.31 -19.38
N ALA A 552 16.05 23.21 -18.41
CA ALA A 552 16.00 24.65 -18.56
C ALA A 552 16.71 25.29 -17.36
N ASP A 553 17.07 26.58 -17.43
CA ASP A 553 17.64 27.28 -16.27
C ASP A 553 16.74 27.12 -15.03
N GLY A 554 17.29 26.56 -13.95
CA GLY A 554 16.56 26.28 -12.72
C GLY A 554 15.58 25.10 -12.74
N LEU A 555 15.46 24.33 -13.84
CA LEU A 555 14.61 23.13 -13.93
C LEU A 555 15.41 21.92 -14.38
N TYR A 556 15.33 20.86 -13.58
CA TYR A 556 16.08 19.63 -13.75
C TYR A 556 15.16 18.42 -13.84
N LEU A 557 15.48 17.48 -14.75
CA LEU A 557 14.86 16.17 -14.84
C LEU A 557 15.82 15.14 -14.26
N GLY A 558 15.31 14.32 -13.35
CA GLY A 558 16.03 13.22 -12.73
C GLY A 558 15.44 11.86 -13.06
N GLN A 559 16.29 10.83 -13.03
CA GLN A 559 15.93 9.41 -13.10
C GLN A 559 16.17 8.75 -11.75
N LEU A 560 15.21 7.98 -11.27
CA LEU A 560 15.32 7.11 -10.09
C LEU A 560 15.87 5.76 -10.55
N ILE A 561 17.08 5.36 -10.16
CA ILE A 561 17.72 4.12 -10.66
C ILE A 561 18.02 3.19 -9.48
N TYR A 562 17.42 2.00 -9.47
CA TYR A 562 17.67 1.00 -8.42
C TYR A 562 18.39 -0.23 -8.97
N SER A 563 19.29 -0.77 -8.16
CA SER A 563 19.93 -2.08 -8.33
C SER A 563 18.86 -3.17 -8.24
N THR A 564 18.68 -3.98 -9.29
CA THR A 564 17.76 -5.14 -9.22
C THR A 564 18.41 -6.39 -8.62
N GLU A 565 19.76 -6.43 -8.53
CA GLU A 565 20.50 -7.44 -7.76
C GLU A 565 20.43 -7.16 -6.25
N MET A 566 19.28 -7.38 -5.62
CA MET A 566 19.01 -7.05 -4.22
C MET A 566 19.95 -7.74 -3.20
N PHE A 567 20.61 -8.83 -3.59
CA PHE A 567 21.56 -9.55 -2.72
C PHE A 567 23.03 -9.14 -2.93
N ALA A 568 23.33 -8.33 -3.95
CA ALA A 568 24.67 -7.83 -4.20
C ALA A 568 25.00 -6.69 -3.21
N LYS A 569 25.95 -6.95 -2.30
CA LYS A 569 26.53 -5.89 -1.46
C LYS A 569 27.13 -4.81 -2.35
N TYR A 570 26.88 -3.55 -2.01
CA TYR A 570 27.47 -2.42 -2.71
C TYR A 570 28.97 -2.35 -2.44
N ASP A 571 29.73 -2.33 -3.53
CA ASP A 571 31.17 -2.14 -3.63
C ASP A 571 31.39 -1.10 -4.75
N PRO A 572 31.94 0.09 -4.45
CA PRO A 572 32.15 1.17 -5.42
C PRO A 572 33.28 0.86 -6.42
N ALA A 573 34.17 -0.10 -6.13
CA ALA A 573 35.23 -0.53 -7.04
C ALA A 573 34.73 -1.55 -8.09
N ARG A 574 33.52 -2.08 -7.91
CA ARG A 574 32.89 -3.04 -8.83
C ARG A 574 32.16 -2.32 -9.95
N ASP A 575 32.27 -2.88 -11.16
CA ASP A 575 31.58 -2.36 -12.35
C ASP A 575 30.05 -2.20 -12.12
N PRO A 576 29.45 -1.04 -12.44
CA PRO A 576 28.01 -0.78 -12.22
C PRO A 576 27.07 -1.79 -12.87
N SER A 577 27.44 -2.39 -14.01
CA SER A 577 26.61 -3.38 -14.70
C SER A 577 26.32 -4.62 -13.83
N ALA A 578 27.19 -4.91 -12.86
CA ALA A 578 27.07 -6.05 -11.95
C ALA A 578 25.95 -5.91 -10.90
N TYR A 579 25.22 -4.79 -10.89
CA TYR A 579 24.06 -4.53 -10.02
C TYR A 579 22.72 -4.57 -10.76
N SER A 580 22.74 -4.78 -12.09
CA SER A 580 21.55 -4.82 -12.94
C SER A 580 20.64 -3.59 -12.73
N TYR A 581 21.22 -2.38 -12.77
CA TYR A 581 20.49 -1.12 -12.56
C TYR A 581 19.37 -0.92 -13.58
N ARG A 582 18.20 -0.43 -13.13
CA ARG A 582 17.04 -0.10 -13.98
C ARG A 582 16.40 1.22 -13.55
N VAL A 583 15.78 1.93 -14.48
CA VAL A 583 15.06 3.19 -14.20
C VAL A 583 13.66 2.87 -13.67
N PHE A 584 13.42 3.19 -12.39
CA PHE A 584 12.14 3.03 -11.71
C PHE A 584 11.27 4.28 -11.74
N GLY A 585 11.73 5.39 -12.34
CA GLY A 585 10.91 6.58 -12.48
C GLY A 585 11.68 7.83 -12.86
N TYR A 586 10.92 8.91 -13.02
CA TYR A 586 11.35 10.25 -13.38
C TYR A 586 10.81 11.27 -12.37
N PHE A 587 11.67 12.16 -11.91
CA PHE A 587 11.33 13.24 -10.98
C PHE A 587 11.87 14.58 -11.48
N LEU A 588 11.38 15.67 -10.91
CA LEU A 588 11.87 17.01 -11.15
C LEU A 588 12.49 17.58 -9.88
N LEU A 589 13.58 18.31 -10.06
CA LEU A 589 14.08 19.28 -9.09
C LEU A 589 14.00 20.66 -9.73
N MET A 590 13.55 21.66 -8.98
CA MET A 590 13.29 22.98 -9.55
C MET A 590 13.50 24.12 -8.54
N ASP A 591 13.81 25.31 -9.04
CA ASP A 591 13.89 26.52 -8.23
C ASP A 591 12.50 27.07 -7.83
N GLU A 592 12.47 28.20 -7.12
CA GLU A 592 11.22 28.81 -6.64
C GLU A 592 10.35 29.43 -7.77
N ASP A 593 10.93 29.84 -8.91
CA ASP A 593 10.15 30.33 -10.06
C ASP A 593 9.35 29.19 -10.68
N TRP A 594 10.04 28.08 -10.95
CA TRP A 594 9.43 26.87 -11.48
C TRP A 594 8.46 26.22 -10.49
N GLN A 595 8.76 26.23 -9.20
CA GLN A 595 7.83 25.79 -8.16
C GLN A 595 6.56 26.64 -8.12
N LYS A 596 6.66 27.96 -8.32
CA LYS A 596 5.47 28.81 -8.46
C LYS A 596 4.64 28.37 -9.66
N ARG A 597 5.25 28.18 -10.84
CA ARG A 597 4.54 27.70 -12.04
C ARG A 597 3.89 26.33 -11.81
N ARG A 598 4.60 25.40 -11.18
CA ARG A 598 4.10 24.06 -10.81
C ARG A 598 2.81 24.14 -9.98
N LEU A 599 2.79 25.01 -8.97
CA LEU A 599 1.60 25.22 -8.13
C LEU A 599 0.45 25.86 -8.92
N GLU A 600 0.73 26.85 -9.78
CA GLU A 600 -0.28 27.48 -10.66
C GLU A 600 -0.96 26.47 -11.59
N ILE A 601 -0.22 25.50 -12.14
CA ILE A 601 -0.76 24.48 -13.06
C ILE A 601 -1.27 23.22 -12.35
N GLY A 602 -1.09 23.09 -11.03
CA GLY A 602 -1.46 21.89 -10.27
C GLY A 602 -0.73 20.63 -10.74
N PHE A 603 0.61 20.69 -10.90
CA PHE A 603 1.44 19.51 -11.21
C PHE A 603 1.99 18.91 -9.90
N ASP A 604 1.65 17.64 -9.63
CA ASP A 604 2.00 16.92 -8.40
C ASP A 604 1.63 17.75 -7.16
N PRO A 605 0.39 18.26 -7.04
CA PRO A 605 0.04 19.22 -6.00
C PRO A 605 0.07 18.53 -4.62
N TYR A 606 0.58 19.25 -3.63
CA TYR A 606 0.15 19.01 -2.26
C TYR A 606 -1.30 19.50 -2.15
N ASP A 607 -2.20 18.67 -1.62
CA ASP A 607 -3.51 19.14 -1.15
C ASP A 607 -3.30 20.33 -0.18
N VAL A 608 -3.94 21.46 -0.50
CA VAL A 608 -3.89 22.72 0.25
C VAL A 608 -4.89 22.72 1.40
#